data_AF-A9DLN2-F1
#
_entry.id   AF-A9DLN2-F1
#
_cell.length_a   1.000
_cell.length_b   1.000
_cell.length_c   1.000
_cell.angle_alpha   90.00
_cell.angle_beta   90.00
_cell.angle_gamma   90.00
#
_symmetry.space_group_name_H-M   'P 1'
#
loop_
_entity.id
_entity.type
_entity.pdbx_description
1 polymer ?
#
loop_
_entity_poly.entity_id
_entity_poly.type
_entity_poly.pdbx_seq_one_letter_code
_entity_poly.pdbx_strand_id
1 'polypeptide(L)'
;MTEPNQVWCGDITFIWADTCWVYLAVVIDLFSRRVVGWSMSDSPNTELVAKALTMAYLIRGKPKGVMFHSDQGCQYTASKYRQLIWRYQLKQSMSRRGNCWDNAPMERVFRSLKSEWVPEQGYGSLDEAKTDIGEFLMGYYNKRRPHSYNGYLTPVESEARLAG
;
A
#
# COMPACT_ATOMS: atom_id res chain seq x y z
N MET A 1 -12.53 -9.58 7.51
CA MET A 1 -13.13 -9.03 6.28
C MET A 1 -13.65 -10.19 5.47
N THR A 2 -14.85 -10.06 4.92
CA THR A 2 -15.57 -11.16 4.25
C THR A 2 -15.53 -11.04 2.74
N GLU A 3 -15.21 -9.86 2.21
CA GLU A 3 -15.10 -9.59 0.78
C GLU A 3 -14.04 -8.50 0.52
N PRO A 4 -13.55 -8.36 -0.73
CA PRO A 4 -12.62 -7.30 -1.08
C PRO A 4 -13.23 -5.90 -0.94
N ASN A 5 -12.38 -4.89 -0.75
CA ASN A 5 -12.75 -3.47 -0.64
C ASN A 5 -13.63 -3.11 0.58
N GLN A 6 -13.59 -3.89 1.66
CA GLN A 6 -14.18 -3.47 2.92
C GLN A 6 -13.25 -2.51 3.68
N VAL A 7 -11.98 -2.85 3.77
CA VAL A 7 -10.96 -2.03 4.44
C VAL A 7 -9.67 -2.04 3.66
N TRP A 8 -9.20 -0.85 3.32
CA TRP A 8 -7.86 -0.61 2.82
C TRP A 8 -7.00 -0.04 3.93
N CYS A 9 -5.71 -0.36 3.92
CA CYS A 9 -4.72 0.23 4.81
C CYS A 9 -3.64 0.91 3.98
N GLY A 10 -3.20 2.10 4.40
CA GLY A 10 -2.12 2.82 3.76
C GLY A 10 -1.03 3.23 4.73
N ASP A 11 0.22 3.08 4.31
CA ASP A 11 1.40 3.46 5.08
C ASP A 11 2.57 3.86 4.15
N ILE A 12 3.61 4.48 4.71
CA ILE A 12 4.81 4.96 4.02
C ILE A 12 6.05 4.25 4.59
N THR A 13 6.95 3.84 3.71
CA THR A 13 8.32 3.48 4.06
C THR A 13 9.32 4.30 3.25
N PHE A 14 10.58 4.31 3.66
CA PHE A 14 11.70 4.86 2.90
C PHE A 14 12.61 3.76 2.36
N ILE A 15 13.25 4.03 1.23
CA ILE A 15 14.18 3.16 0.47
C ILE A 15 15.36 4.02 0.02
N TRP A 16 16.58 3.46 0.03
CA TRP A 16 17.77 4.18 -0.43
C TRP A 16 17.84 4.13 -1.95
N ALA A 17 18.00 5.29 -2.60
CA ALA A 17 18.17 5.37 -4.04
C ALA A 17 19.08 6.55 -4.39
N ASP A 18 20.01 6.33 -5.32
CA ASP A 18 21.08 7.26 -5.67
C ASP A 18 21.85 7.71 -4.42
N THR A 19 21.61 8.93 -3.97
CA THR A 19 22.30 9.57 -2.84
C THR A 19 21.35 9.98 -1.71
N CYS A 20 20.07 9.59 -1.79
CA CYS A 20 19.06 10.03 -0.83
C CYS A 20 18.04 8.94 -0.47
N TRP A 21 17.27 9.23 0.59
CA TRP A 21 16.09 8.44 0.93
C TRP A 21 14.92 8.86 0.05
N VAL A 22 14.35 7.90 -0.67
CA VAL A 22 13.08 8.05 -1.39
C VAL A 22 11.96 7.37 -0.62
N TYR A 23 10.74 7.85 -0.80
CA TYR A 23 9.58 7.45 -0.03
C TYR A 23 8.63 6.65 -0.90
N LEU A 24 8.16 5.53 -0.37
CA LEU A 24 7.20 4.62 -0.98
C LEU A 24 5.93 4.62 -0.13
N ALA A 25 4.83 5.09 -0.70
CA ALA A 25 3.49 4.90 -0.13
C ALA A 25 2.84 3.66 -0.75
N VAL A 26 2.23 2.81 0.07
CA VAL A 26 1.51 1.60 -0.37
C VAL A 26 0.12 1.61 0.21
N VAL A 27 -0.85 1.11 -0.57
CA VAL A 27 -2.22 0.82 -0.16
C VAL A 27 -2.49 -0.66 -0.37
N ILE A 28 -2.87 -1.36 0.70
CA ILE A 28 -3.27 -2.77 0.65
C ILE A 28 -4.75 -2.93 0.93
N ASP A 29 -5.37 -3.88 0.25
CA ASP A 29 -6.66 -4.43 0.63
C ASP A 29 -6.44 -5.49 1.71
N LEU A 30 -6.98 -5.24 2.90
CA LEU A 30 -6.75 -6.11 4.05
C LEU A 30 -7.49 -7.45 3.94
N PHE A 31 -8.42 -7.59 2.98
CA PHE A 31 -9.14 -8.84 2.73
C PHE A 31 -8.23 -9.98 2.31
N SER A 32 -7.43 -9.77 1.26
CA SER A 32 -6.54 -10.76 0.63
C SER A 32 -5.06 -10.42 0.83
N ARG A 33 -4.78 -9.31 1.53
CA ARG A 33 -3.46 -8.66 1.62
C ARG A 33 -2.93 -8.14 0.29
N ARG A 34 -3.77 -8.02 -0.74
CA ARG A 34 -3.37 -7.53 -2.06
C ARG A 34 -2.93 -6.08 -2.00
N VAL A 35 -1.77 -5.76 -2.58
CA VAL A 35 -1.40 -4.37 -2.85
C VAL A 35 -2.30 -3.86 -3.98
N VAL A 36 -3.06 -2.80 -3.73
CA VAL A 36 -4.02 -2.24 -4.68
C VAL A 36 -3.61 -0.87 -5.21
N GLY A 37 -2.70 -0.18 -4.54
CA GLY A 37 -2.10 1.05 -5.04
C GLY A 37 -0.76 1.34 -4.39
N TRP A 38 0.09 2.09 -5.08
CA TRP A 38 1.37 2.54 -4.55
C TRP A 38 1.85 3.79 -5.29
N SER A 39 2.82 4.50 -4.70
CA SER A 39 3.49 5.62 -5.35
C SER A 39 4.86 5.83 -4.72
N MET A 40 5.80 6.39 -5.48
CA MET A 40 7.13 6.76 -4.98
C MET A 40 7.52 8.19 -5.36
N SER A 41 8.20 8.87 -4.44
CA SER A 41 8.75 10.23 -4.61
C SER A 41 9.97 10.41 -3.73
N ASP A 42 10.80 11.39 -4.05
CA ASP A 42 11.86 11.95 -3.20
C ASP A 42 11.34 12.75 -1.97
N SER A 43 10.02 12.92 -1.82
CA SER A 43 9.40 13.78 -0.81
C SER A 43 8.23 13.07 -0.11
N PRO A 44 8.16 13.03 1.24
CA PRO A 44 7.08 12.39 1.99
C PRO A 44 5.87 13.32 2.14
N ASN A 45 5.34 13.81 1.02
CA ASN A 45 4.27 14.81 1.01
C ASN A 45 2.88 14.19 0.85
N THR A 46 1.83 15.01 0.98
CA THR A 46 0.44 14.55 0.77
C THR A 46 0.20 14.05 -0.66
N GLU A 47 0.95 14.54 -1.65
CA GLU A 47 0.80 14.11 -3.04
C GLU A 47 1.20 12.64 -3.23
N LEU A 48 2.24 12.19 -2.53
CA LEU A 48 2.68 10.79 -2.53
C LEU A 48 1.55 9.83 -2.11
N VAL A 49 0.97 10.06 -0.93
CA VAL A 49 -0.12 9.21 -0.43
C VAL A 49 -1.41 9.35 -1.24
N ALA A 50 -1.67 10.55 -1.79
CA ALA A 50 -2.82 10.80 -2.65
C ALA A 50 -2.73 10.03 -3.98
N LYS A 51 -1.53 9.96 -4.58
CA LYS A 51 -1.29 9.16 -5.81
C LYS A 51 -1.48 7.67 -5.54
N ALA A 52 -0.97 7.15 -4.44
CA ALA A 52 -1.15 5.75 -4.06
C ALA A 52 -2.64 5.40 -3.85
N LEU A 53 -3.39 6.25 -3.13
CA LEU A 53 -4.84 6.09 -2.96
C LEU A 53 -5.60 6.20 -4.29
N THR A 54 -5.22 7.15 -5.16
CA THR A 54 -5.85 7.33 -6.48
C THR A 54 -5.67 6.09 -7.35
N MET A 55 -4.47 5.51 -7.35
CA MET A 55 -4.19 4.25 -8.04
C MET A 55 -5.09 3.12 -7.53
N ALA A 56 -5.18 2.95 -6.20
CA ALA A 56 -6.06 1.96 -5.59
C ALA A 56 -7.53 2.14 -5.98
N TYR A 57 -8.03 3.37 -5.89
CA TYR A 57 -9.39 3.72 -6.27
C TYR A 57 -9.71 3.38 -7.73
N LEU A 58 -8.82 3.73 -8.66
CA LEU A 58 -9.03 3.51 -10.09
C LEU A 58 -8.94 2.02 -10.45
N ILE A 59 -7.91 1.31 -9.99
CA ILE A 59 -7.69 -0.12 -10.31
C ILE A 59 -8.81 -1.00 -9.73
N ARG A 60 -9.40 -0.61 -8.59
CA ARG A 60 -10.49 -1.35 -7.95
C ARG A 60 -11.88 -0.97 -8.46
N GLY A 61 -11.97 -0.21 -9.56
CA GLY A 61 -13.25 0.12 -10.19
C GLY A 61 -14.06 1.17 -9.44
N LYS A 62 -13.39 2.10 -8.75
CA LYS A 62 -14.01 3.24 -8.06
C LYS A 62 -15.01 2.84 -6.96
N PRO A 63 -14.64 1.96 -6.01
CA PRO A 63 -15.55 1.50 -4.97
C PRO A 63 -15.92 2.63 -4.02
N LYS A 64 -17.08 2.51 -3.38
CA LYS A 64 -17.59 3.48 -2.40
C LYS A 64 -17.73 2.82 -1.03
N GLY A 65 -17.66 3.61 0.02
CA GLY A 65 -17.88 3.13 1.39
C GLY A 65 -16.73 2.32 1.99
N VAL A 66 -15.66 2.07 1.22
CA VAL A 66 -14.43 1.41 1.72
C VAL A 66 -13.89 2.21 2.90
N MET A 67 -13.52 1.52 3.98
CA MET A 67 -12.78 2.14 5.06
C MET A 67 -11.31 2.25 4.68
N PHE A 68 -10.75 3.45 4.69
CA PHE A 68 -9.32 3.68 4.54
C PHE A 68 -8.69 3.91 5.90
N HIS A 69 -7.82 3.00 6.33
CA HIS A 69 -7.12 3.04 7.61
C HIS A 69 -5.66 3.47 7.43
N SER A 70 -5.20 4.44 8.22
CA SER A 70 -3.80 4.88 8.26
C SER A 70 -3.37 5.26 9.67
N ASP A 71 -2.10 5.63 9.84
CA ASP A 71 -1.66 6.37 11.02
C ASP A 71 -2.18 7.83 11.03
N GLN A 72 -1.77 8.59 12.04
CA GLN A 72 -2.08 10.02 12.18
C GLN A 72 -1.01 10.94 11.57
N GLY A 73 -0.25 10.46 10.58
CA GLY A 73 0.76 11.25 9.88
C GLY A 73 0.19 12.54 9.30
N CYS A 74 1.03 13.57 9.17
CA CYS A 74 0.60 14.87 8.65
C CYS A 74 0.07 14.78 7.21
N GLN A 75 0.53 13.79 6.44
CA GLN A 75 0.08 13.51 5.08
C GLN A 75 -1.39 13.06 5.05
N TYR A 76 -1.79 12.16 5.97
CA TYR A 76 -3.13 11.59 6.06
C TYR A 76 -4.15 12.52 6.73
N THR A 77 -3.67 13.43 7.59
CA THR A 77 -4.52 14.43 8.27
C THR A 77 -4.69 15.73 7.47
N ALA A 78 -3.87 15.96 6.45
CA ALA A 78 -3.93 17.14 5.58
C ALA A 78 -5.30 17.32 4.91
N SER A 79 -5.74 18.58 4.78
CA SER A 79 -7.02 18.93 4.14
C SER A 79 -7.16 18.34 2.74
N LYS A 80 -6.10 18.40 1.92
CA LYS A 80 -6.09 17.85 0.56
C LYS A 80 -6.39 16.35 0.55
N TYR A 81 -5.83 15.59 1.50
CA TYR A 81 -6.08 14.15 1.60
C TYR A 81 -7.50 13.86 2.05
N ARG A 82 -7.99 14.59 3.07
CA ARG A 82 -9.38 14.47 3.55
C ARG A 82 -10.41 14.80 2.46
N GLN A 83 -10.14 15.82 1.65
CA GLN A 83 -10.97 16.16 0.49
C GLN A 83 -10.99 15.04 -0.56
N LEU A 84 -9.85 14.37 -0.79
CA LEU A 84 -9.77 13.23 -1.70
C LEU A 84 -10.59 12.03 -1.19
N ILE A 85 -10.44 11.68 0.09
CA ILE A 85 -11.24 10.65 0.76
C ILE A 85 -12.74 10.94 0.61
N TRP A 86 -13.16 12.18 0.87
CA TRP A 86 -14.55 12.60 0.71
C TRP A 86 -15.02 12.49 -0.75
N ARG A 87 -14.22 12.97 -1.71
CA ARG A 87 -14.53 12.91 -3.15
C ARG A 87 -14.70 11.48 -3.65
N TYR A 88 -13.92 10.54 -3.13
CA TYR A 88 -14.02 9.12 -3.46
C TYR A 88 -15.08 8.37 -2.63
N GLN A 89 -15.79 9.07 -1.74
CA GLN A 89 -16.84 8.49 -0.88
C GLN A 89 -16.30 7.35 -0.02
N LEU A 90 -15.05 7.47 0.45
CA LEU A 90 -14.39 6.52 1.35
C LEU A 90 -14.58 6.98 2.80
N LYS A 91 -14.43 6.06 3.75
CA LYS A 91 -14.53 6.35 5.20
C LYS A 91 -13.12 6.37 5.80
N GLN A 92 -12.69 7.48 6.37
CA GLN A 92 -11.38 7.54 7.03
C GLN A 92 -11.43 6.89 8.41
N SER A 93 -10.44 6.06 8.70
CA SER A 93 -10.13 5.52 10.02
C SER A 93 -8.65 5.79 10.30
N MET A 94 -8.31 6.18 11.53
CA MET A 94 -6.91 6.41 11.91
C MET A 94 -6.62 5.72 13.23
N SER A 95 -5.47 5.06 13.33
CA SER A 95 -5.02 4.45 14.57
C SER A 95 -4.76 5.50 15.65
N ARG A 96 -4.77 5.09 16.92
CA ARG A 96 -4.23 5.93 18.01
C ARG A 96 -2.71 5.95 17.88
N ARG A 97 -2.08 7.08 18.23
CA ARG A 97 -0.60 7.15 18.31
C ARG A 97 -0.06 5.98 19.14
N GLY A 98 0.82 5.18 18.56
CA GLY A 98 1.48 4.06 19.24
C GLY A 98 0.79 2.69 19.13
N ASN A 99 -0.26 2.53 18.33
CA ASN A 99 -0.91 1.22 18.15
C ASN A 99 -0.29 0.42 16.98
N CYS A 100 0.68 -0.45 17.27
CA CYS A 100 1.39 -1.27 16.29
C CYS A 100 0.52 -2.39 15.66
N TRP A 101 -0.51 -2.86 16.37
CA TRP A 101 -1.33 -4.00 15.91
C TRP A 101 -2.11 -3.71 14.64
N ASP A 102 -2.56 -2.46 14.46
CA ASP A 102 -3.34 -2.06 13.29
C ASP A 102 -2.50 -2.06 12.00
N ASN A 103 -1.16 -1.95 12.12
CA ASN A 103 -0.24 -1.82 10.99
C ASN A 103 0.53 -3.10 10.64
N ALA A 104 0.34 -4.19 11.40
CA ALA A 104 1.07 -5.45 11.19
C ALA A 104 1.01 -6.01 9.75
N PRO A 105 -0.12 -5.89 9.00
CA PRO A 105 -0.16 -6.28 7.59
C PRO A 105 0.77 -5.47 6.70
N MET A 106 0.84 -4.14 6.91
CA MET A 106 1.75 -3.26 6.19
C MET A 106 3.21 -3.53 6.53
N GLU A 107 3.53 -3.69 7.81
CA GLU A 107 4.88 -4.05 8.24
C GLU A 107 5.38 -5.34 7.57
N ARG A 108 4.48 -6.31 7.34
CA ARG A 108 4.84 -7.54 6.63
C ARG A 108 5.18 -7.29 5.17
N VAL A 109 4.44 -6.41 4.47
CA VAL A 109 4.76 -6.01 3.09
C VAL A 109 6.15 -5.37 3.05
N PHE A 110 6.39 -4.38 3.90
CA PHE A 110 7.64 -3.63 3.91
C PHE A 110 8.84 -4.47 4.34
N ARG A 111 8.66 -5.37 5.31
CA ARG A 111 9.71 -6.30 5.72
C ARG A 111 10.14 -7.17 4.55
N SER A 112 9.19 -7.83 3.88
CA SER A 112 9.48 -8.68 2.72
C SER A 112 10.11 -7.90 1.58
N LEU A 113 9.60 -6.71 1.26
CA LEU A 113 10.22 -5.84 0.25
C LEU A 113 11.70 -5.58 0.57
N LYS A 114 12.00 -5.13 1.79
CA LYS A 114 13.36 -4.73 2.18
C LYS A 114 14.31 -5.91 2.35
N SER A 115 13.84 -7.07 2.78
CA SER A 115 14.71 -8.23 3.03
C SER A 115 14.87 -9.15 1.82
N GLU A 116 13.88 -9.19 0.92
CA GLU A 116 13.84 -10.17 -0.17
C GLU A 116 14.12 -9.53 -1.56
N TRP A 117 13.94 -8.22 -1.72
CA TRP A 117 13.92 -7.59 -3.05
C TRP A 117 14.85 -6.37 -3.19
N VAL A 118 14.84 -5.47 -2.22
CA VAL A 118 15.65 -4.25 -2.28
C VAL A 118 17.14 -4.61 -2.19
N PRO A 119 18.00 -4.14 -3.12
CA PRO A 119 19.43 -4.36 -3.04
C PRO A 119 20.02 -3.75 -1.75
N GLU A 120 21.05 -4.40 -1.19
CA GLU A 120 21.68 -3.94 0.06
C GLU A 120 22.26 -2.52 -0.08
N GLN A 121 22.77 -2.17 -1.26
CA GLN A 121 23.30 -0.84 -1.57
C GLN A 121 22.22 0.17 -2.00
N GLY A 122 20.96 -0.25 -2.07
CA GLY A 122 19.87 0.53 -2.65
C GLY A 122 19.89 0.54 -4.18
N TYR A 123 19.13 1.46 -4.77
CA TYR A 123 19.03 1.63 -6.23
C TYR A 123 19.93 2.74 -6.73
N GLY A 124 20.29 2.74 -8.02
CA GLY A 124 21.08 3.81 -8.64
C GLY A 124 20.26 5.05 -8.99
N SER A 125 18.94 4.97 -9.03
CA SER A 125 18.06 6.13 -9.25
C SER A 125 16.64 5.91 -8.72
N LEU A 126 15.87 7.00 -8.58
CA LEU A 126 14.45 6.92 -8.23
C LEU A 126 13.63 6.16 -9.29
N ASP A 127 13.95 6.27 -10.57
CA ASP A 127 13.19 5.63 -11.64
C ASP A 127 13.49 4.13 -11.76
N GLU A 128 14.73 3.73 -11.50
CA GLU A 128 15.10 2.33 -11.29
C GLU A 128 14.34 1.74 -10.09
N ALA A 129 14.38 2.42 -8.94
CA ALA A 129 13.67 2.00 -7.74
C ALA A 129 12.15 1.85 -7.99
N LYS A 130 11.53 2.83 -8.67
CA LYS A 130 10.11 2.75 -9.06
C LYS A 130 9.81 1.52 -9.92
N THR A 131 10.64 1.26 -10.92
CA THR A 131 10.42 0.15 -11.86
C THR A 131 10.50 -1.19 -11.14
N ASP A 132 11.57 -1.40 -10.39
CA ASP A 132 11.84 -2.67 -9.71
C ASP A 132 10.85 -2.93 -8.55
N ILE A 133 10.59 -1.93 -7.71
CA ILE A 133 9.62 -2.06 -6.62
C ILE A 133 8.19 -2.22 -7.16
N GLY A 134 7.88 -1.59 -8.31
CA GLY A 134 6.61 -1.81 -9.00
C GLY A 134 6.42 -3.27 -9.40
N GLU A 135 7.46 -3.92 -9.93
CA GLU A 135 7.45 -5.35 -10.24
C GLU A 135 7.34 -6.21 -8.99
N PHE A 136 8.03 -5.86 -7.90
CA PHE A 136 7.83 -6.54 -6.62
C PHE A 136 6.37 -6.48 -6.17
N LEU A 137 5.77 -5.29 -6.08
CA LEU A 137 4.43 -5.11 -5.51
C LEU A 137 3.33 -5.71 -6.40
N MET A 138 3.36 -5.40 -7.70
CA MET A 138 2.26 -5.70 -8.62
C MET A 138 2.44 -7.03 -9.35
N GLY A 139 3.68 -7.43 -9.59
CA GLY A 139 4.06 -8.70 -10.21
C GLY A 139 4.25 -9.79 -9.16
N TYR A 140 5.35 -9.74 -8.43
CA TYR A 140 5.75 -10.82 -7.53
C TYR A 140 4.82 -11.00 -6.31
N TYR A 141 4.70 -9.98 -5.46
CA TYR A 141 3.93 -10.02 -4.22
C TYR A 141 2.47 -10.39 -4.47
N ASN A 142 1.82 -9.72 -5.41
CA ASN A 142 0.40 -9.95 -5.69
C ASN A 142 0.08 -11.25 -6.43
N LYS A 143 0.95 -11.70 -7.35
CA LYS A 143 0.61 -12.79 -8.29
C LYS A 143 1.44 -14.05 -8.12
N ARG A 144 2.56 -14.01 -7.39
CA ARG A 144 3.49 -15.14 -7.28
C ARG A 144 3.82 -15.52 -5.84
N ARG A 145 3.75 -14.59 -4.88
CA ARG A 145 4.12 -14.84 -3.48
C ARG A 145 2.95 -15.46 -2.70
N PRO A 146 3.09 -16.66 -2.12
CA PRO A 146 2.08 -17.25 -1.25
C PRO A 146 1.99 -16.53 0.10
N HIS A 147 0.77 -16.44 0.66
CA HIS A 147 0.54 -15.86 1.99
C HIS A 147 -0.11 -16.89 2.91
N SER A 148 0.50 -17.15 4.07
CA SER A 148 -0.11 -18.02 5.09
C SER A 148 -1.50 -17.54 5.52
N TYR A 149 -1.72 -16.22 5.56
CA TYR A 149 -3.02 -15.60 5.83
C TYR A 149 -4.10 -16.01 4.80
N ASN A 150 -3.71 -16.29 3.55
CA ASN A 150 -4.61 -16.74 2.47
C ASN A 150 -4.59 -18.27 2.30
N GLY A 151 -4.16 -19.03 3.31
CA GLY A 151 -4.00 -20.49 3.16
C GLY A 151 -2.95 -20.88 2.12
N TYR A 152 -1.86 -20.12 2.03
CA TYR A 152 -0.78 -20.27 1.05
C TYR A 152 -1.18 -20.03 -0.41
N LEU A 153 -2.27 -19.29 -0.64
CA LEU A 153 -2.56 -18.69 -1.94
C LEU A 153 -1.89 -17.33 -2.06
N THR A 154 -1.64 -16.91 -3.31
CA THR A 154 -1.30 -15.52 -3.60
C THR A 154 -2.51 -14.60 -3.34
N PRO A 155 -2.32 -13.28 -3.13
CA PRO A 155 -3.42 -12.35 -2.94
C PRO A 155 -4.43 -12.37 -4.10
N VAL A 156 -3.95 -12.50 -5.35
CA VAL A 156 -4.82 -12.58 -6.53
C VAL A 156 -5.63 -13.88 -6.58
N GLU A 157 -5.00 -15.03 -6.32
CA GLU A 157 -5.71 -16.31 -6.30
C GLU A 157 -6.75 -16.38 -5.18
N SER A 158 -6.43 -15.81 -4.01
CA SER A 158 -7.34 -15.75 -2.88
C SER A 158 -8.62 -14.98 -3.22
N GLU A 159 -8.52 -13.85 -3.94
CA GLU A 159 -9.70 -13.10 -4.40
C GLU A 159 -10.47 -13.87 -5.48
N ALA A 160 -9.76 -14.52 -6.42
CA ALA A 160 -10.39 -15.25 -7.52
C ALA A 160 -11.25 -16.44 -7.04
N ARG A 161 -10.82 -17.15 -6.00
CA ARG A 161 -11.57 -18.30 -5.44
C ARG A 161 -12.90 -17.93 -4.77
N LEU A 162 -13.09 -16.66 -4.42
CA LEU A 162 -14.30 -16.18 -3.75
C LEU A 162 -15.28 -15.53 -4.74
N ALA A 163 -14.84 -15.32 -5.99
CA ALA A 163 -15.65 -14.80 -7.09
C ALA A 163 -16.32 -15.90 -7.95
N GLY A 164 -16.05 -17.17 -7.66
CA GLY A 164 -16.67 -18.34 -8.29
C GLY A 164 -17.36 -19.21 -7.25
#